data_AF-A0A179B640-F1
#
_entry.id   AF-A0A179B640-F1
#
_cell.length_a   1.000
_cell.length_b   1.000
_cell.length_c   1.000
_cell.angle_alpha   90.00
_cell.angle_beta   90.00
_cell.angle_gamma   90.00
#
_symmetry.space_group_name_H-M   'P 1'
#
loop_
_entity.id
_entity.type
_entity.pdbx_description
1 polymer ?
#
loop_
_entity_poly.entity_id
_entity_poly.type
_entity_poly.pdbx_seq_one_letter_code
_entity_poly.pdbx_strand_id
1 'polypeptide(L)'
;MFVIAPAWTHQADFHGAPISCIAAASRQYGVPKRDIIALMKNEGAAPGVAAHDSNGTTDLGPMQVNTCHLPFLRQYGYSYQVLKNNACANVIAGTWVFTRCLAQTGNVLNAAACYNAGMSGMPIAWQNGYVARFAAHLGLQIQNGPTHQEEAIPAGLVVLKGQRN
;
A
#
# COMPACT_ATOMS: atom_id res chain seq x y z
N MET A 1 -44.83 -2.52 -21.53
CA MET A 1 -43.86 -3.60 -21.20
C MET A 1 -42.54 -2.92 -20.88
N PHE A 2 -42.26 -2.66 -19.60
CA PHE A 2 -41.03 -1.98 -19.18
C PHE A 2 -39.93 -3.03 -19.02
N VAL A 3 -38.89 -2.93 -19.85
CA VAL A 3 -37.66 -3.70 -19.66
C VAL A 3 -36.85 -2.99 -18.60
N ILE A 4 -36.81 -3.53 -17.38
CA ILE A 4 -35.93 -3.05 -16.33
C ILE A 4 -34.54 -3.60 -16.68
N ALA A 5 -33.66 -2.75 -17.24
CA ALA A 5 -32.26 -3.12 -17.39
C ALA A 5 -31.67 -3.39 -15.99
N PRO A 6 -30.88 -4.45 -15.79
CA PRO A 6 -30.27 -4.70 -14.49
C PRO A 6 -29.37 -3.51 -14.16
N ALA A 7 -29.59 -2.91 -12.98
CA ALA A 7 -28.70 -1.89 -12.46
C ALA A 7 -27.29 -2.50 -12.41
N TRP A 8 -26.36 -1.93 -13.19
CA TRP A 8 -24.95 -2.24 -13.08
C TRP A 8 -24.55 -1.97 -11.64
N THR A 9 -24.42 -3.02 -10.83
CA THR A 9 -23.77 -2.92 -9.53
C THR A 9 -22.31 -2.62 -9.82
N HIS A 10 -21.95 -1.35 -9.92
CA HIS A 10 -20.55 -0.96 -9.81
C HIS A 10 -20.08 -1.48 -8.47
N GLN A 11 -19.29 -2.57 -8.50
CA GLN A 11 -18.62 -3.06 -7.31
C GLN A 11 -17.77 -1.89 -6.80
N ALA A 12 -17.98 -1.47 -5.55
CA ALA A 12 -17.14 -0.42 -5.00
C ALA A 12 -15.67 -0.82 -5.14
N ASP A 13 -14.89 0.04 -5.77
CA ASP A 13 -13.46 -0.13 -5.99
C ASP A 13 -12.69 1.09 -5.46
N PHE A 14 -11.40 0.87 -5.24
CA PHE A 14 -10.44 1.92 -4.92
C PHE A 14 -9.24 1.75 -5.83
N HIS A 15 -8.96 2.76 -6.65
CA HIS A 15 -7.90 2.71 -7.68
C HIS A 15 -8.02 1.47 -8.58
N GLY A 16 -9.24 1.09 -8.98
CA GLY A 16 -9.49 -0.08 -9.83
C GLY A 16 -9.39 -1.43 -9.12
N ALA A 17 -9.10 -1.47 -7.81
CA ALA A 17 -9.15 -2.68 -7.01
C ALA A 17 -10.48 -2.79 -6.26
N PRO A 18 -11.26 -3.87 -6.42
CA PRO A 18 -12.46 -4.09 -5.62
C PRO A 18 -12.18 -3.99 -4.12
N ILE A 19 -13.05 -3.32 -3.36
CA ILE A 19 -12.90 -3.17 -1.90
C ILE A 19 -12.84 -4.54 -1.19
N SER A 20 -13.46 -5.57 -1.76
CA SER A 20 -13.37 -6.95 -1.27
C SER A 20 -11.94 -7.48 -1.26
N CYS A 21 -11.10 -7.06 -2.20
CA CYS A 21 -9.71 -7.49 -2.31
C CYS A 21 -8.82 -6.80 -1.26
N ILE A 22 -9.05 -5.51 -1.00
CA ILE A 22 -8.44 -4.80 0.14
C ILE A 22 -8.86 -5.48 1.47
N ALA A 23 -10.13 -5.84 1.60
CA ALA A 23 -10.62 -6.52 2.79
C ALA A 23 -10.03 -7.94 2.95
N ALA A 24 -9.82 -8.67 1.84
CA ALA A 24 -9.18 -9.97 1.85
C ALA A 24 -7.71 -9.87 2.27
N ALA A 25 -6.94 -8.96 1.66
CA ALA A 25 -5.54 -8.74 2.01
C ALA A 25 -5.37 -8.32 3.48
N SER A 26 -6.24 -7.43 3.97
CA SER A 26 -6.28 -7.02 5.38
C SER A 26 -6.48 -8.21 6.33
N ARG A 27 -7.44 -9.10 6.05
CA ARG A 27 -7.66 -10.31 6.85
C ARG A 27 -6.49 -11.28 6.77
N GLN A 28 -5.91 -11.46 5.58
CA GLN A 28 -4.85 -12.42 5.34
C GLN A 28 -3.54 -12.05 6.07
N TYR A 29 -3.21 -10.77 6.13
CA TYR A 29 -1.92 -10.30 6.68
C TYR A 29 -2.03 -9.55 8.01
N GLY A 30 -3.24 -9.36 8.53
CA GLY A 30 -3.45 -8.62 9.78
C GLY A 30 -3.16 -7.11 9.66
N VAL A 31 -3.04 -6.59 8.43
CA VAL A 31 -2.81 -5.16 8.17
C VAL A 31 -4.17 -4.42 8.15
N PRO A 32 -4.34 -3.33 8.92
CA PRO A 32 -5.58 -2.54 8.87
C PRO A 32 -5.89 -2.04 7.45
N LYS A 33 -7.15 -2.14 7.02
CA LYS A 33 -7.58 -1.67 5.69
C LYS A 33 -7.17 -0.22 5.39
N ARG A 34 -7.19 0.64 6.43
CA ARG A 34 -6.81 2.05 6.30
C ARG A 34 -5.34 2.23 5.86
N ASP A 35 -4.45 1.34 6.31
CA ASP A 35 -3.02 1.39 6.01
C ASP A 35 -2.79 0.94 4.55
N ILE A 36 -3.50 -0.11 4.11
CA ILE A 36 -3.49 -0.55 2.69
C ILE A 36 -4.00 0.57 1.77
N ILE A 37 -5.13 1.21 2.14
CA ILE A 37 -5.67 2.34 1.39
C ILE A 37 -4.70 3.52 1.39
N ALA A 38 -3.99 3.79 2.50
CA ALA A 38 -2.99 4.85 2.57
C ALA A 38 -1.79 4.58 1.65
N LEU A 39 -1.32 3.33 1.55
CA LEU A 39 -0.31 2.93 0.56
C LEU A 39 -0.82 3.19 -0.86
N MET A 40 -2.00 2.66 -1.20
CA MET A 40 -2.59 2.83 -2.53
C MET A 40 -2.78 4.30 -2.92
N LYS A 41 -3.16 5.17 -1.98
CA LYS A 41 -3.23 6.62 -2.19
C LYS A 41 -1.87 7.23 -2.51
N ASN A 42 -0.83 6.80 -1.81
CA ASN A 42 0.52 7.31 -2.01
C ASN A 42 1.11 6.87 -3.36
N GLU A 43 0.75 5.65 -3.81
CA GLU A 43 1.14 5.13 -5.12
C GLU A 43 0.35 5.75 -6.28
N GLY A 44 -0.95 6.03 -6.09
CA GLY A 44 -1.75 6.74 -7.09
C GLY A 44 -1.97 6.00 -8.42
N ALA A 45 -1.59 4.72 -8.52
CA ALA A 45 -1.63 3.95 -9.75
C ALA A 45 -2.90 3.09 -9.88
N ALA A 46 -3.12 2.51 -11.06
CA ALA A 46 -4.25 1.67 -11.40
C ALA A 46 -3.81 0.35 -12.07
N PRO A 47 -4.69 -0.66 -12.21
CA PRO A 47 -4.41 -1.85 -12.99
C PRO A 47 -3.99 -1.51 -14.43
N GLY A 48 -2.99 -2.22 -14.94
CA GLY A 48 -2.40 -1.97 -16.25
C GLY A 48 -1.23 -0.99 -16.25
N VAL A 49 -0.98 -0.27 -15.14
CA VAL A 49 0.18 0.63 -14.99
C VAL A 49 1.46 -0.19 -14.76
N ALA A 50 2.52 0.23 -15.44
CA ALA A 50 3.89 -0.22 -15.21
C ALA A 50 4.83 0.99 -15.31
N ALA A 51 5.53 1.32 -14.22
CA ALA A 51 6.49 2.42 -14.17
C ALA A 51 7.92 1.86 -14.13
N HIS A 52 8.76 2.23 -15.09
CA HIS A 52 10.13 1.70 -15.19
C HIS A 52 11.12 2.54 -14.39
N ASP A 53 11.91 1.88 -13.55
CA ASP A 53 12.95 2.51 -12.75
C ASP A 53 14.29 2.53 -13.47
N SER A 54 15.13 3.51 -13.12
CA SER A 54 16.49 3.65 -13.67
C SER A 54 17.41 2.47 -13.34
N ASN A 55 17.09 1.71 -12.29
CA ASN A 55 17.82 0.51 -11.88
C ASN A 55 17.39 -0.76 -12.65
N GLY A 56 16.49 -0.64 -13.63
CA GLY A 56 16.00 -1.74 -14.46
C GLY A 56 14.83 -2.53 -13.84
N THR A 57 14.34 -2.16 -12.66
CA THR A 57 13.12 -2.71 -12.09
C THR A 57 11.87 -1.96 -12.58
N THR A 58 10.69 -2.45 -12.22
CA THR A 58 9.42 -1.86 -12.65
C THR A 58 8.38 -1.99 -11.54
N ASP A 59 7.65 -0.92 -11.28
CA ASP A 59 6.53 -0.89 -10.35
C ASP A 59 5.22 -1.19 -11.06
N LEU A 60 4.46 -2.15 -10.54
CA LEU A 60 3.32 -2.74 -11.24
C LEU A 60 2.00 -2.48 -10.52
N GLY A 61 0.97 -2.11 -11.29
CA GLY A 61 -0.43 -2.10 -10.84
C GLY A 61 -0.74 -1.10 -9.71
N PRO A 62 -1.89 -1.25 -9.04
CA PRO A 62 -2.42 -0.22 -8.13
C PRO A 62 -1.62 0.00 -6.83
N MET A 63 -0.88 -1.00 -6.36
CA MET A 63 0.06 -0.86 -5.23
C MET A 63 1.51 -0.70 -5.69
N GLN A 64 1.77 -0.53 -7.00
CA GLN A 64 3.12 -0.32 -7.54
C GLN A 64 4.13 -1.37 -7.02
N VAL A 65 3.75 -2.65 -7.05
CA VAL A 65 4.59 -3.74 -6.55
C VAL A 65 5.82 -3.87 -7.46
N ASN A 66 7.00 -3.61 -6.93
CA ASN A 66 8.24 -3.65 -7.68
C ASN A 66 8.62 -5.07 -8.12
N THR A 67 9.13 -5.21 -9.35
CA THR A 67 9.58 -6.49 -9.93
C THR A 67 10.72 -7.16 -9.17
N CYS A 68 11.44 -6.47 -8.27
CA CYS A 68 12.45 -7.09 -7.41
C CYS A 68 11.88 -8.21 -6.52
N HIS A 69 10.56 -8.21 -6.28
CA HIS A 69 9.87 -9.24 -5.52
C HIS A 69 9.43 -10.46 -6.36
N LEU A 70 9.47 -10.37 -7.70
CA LEU A 70 9.03 -11.45 -8.58
C LEU A 70 9.76 -12.79 -8.36
N PRO A 71 11.08 -12.85 -8.10
CA PRO A 71 11.75 -14.13 -7.86
C PRO A 71 11.10 -14.97 -6.74
N PHE A 72 10.61 -14.31 -5.68
CA PHE A 72 9.85 -14.97 -4.63
C PHE A 72 8.37 -15.15 -5.01
N LEU A 73 7.72 -14.07 -5.47
CA LEU A 73 6.28 -14.05 -5.72
C LEU A 73 5.84 -15.02 -6.83
N ARG A 74 6.71 -15.31 -7.81
CA ARG A 74 6.42 -16.30 -8.87
C ARG A 74 6.18 -17.71 -8.33
N GLN A 75 6.79 -18.07 -7.21
CA GLN A 75 6.59 -19.37 -6.56
C GLN A 75 5.14 -19.53 -6.04
N TYR A 76 4.43 -18.42 -5.88
CA TYR A 76 3.04 -18.35 -5.41
C TYR A 76 2.06 -17.95 -6.53
N GLY A 77 2.48 -18.06 -7.80
CA GLY A 77 1.61 -17.80 -8.96
C GLY A 77 1.51 -16.33 -9.39
N TYR A 78 2.27 -15.41 -8.79
CA TYR A 78 2.31 -14.02 -9.21
C TYR A 78 3.34 -13.80 -10.32
N SER A 79 2.86 -13.65 -11.55
CA SER A 79 3.68 -13.23 -12.69
C SER A 79 3.67 -11.70 -12.85
N TYR A 80 4.56 -11.17 -13.70
CA TYR A 80 4.55 -9.76 -14.10
C TYR A 80 3.17 -9.31 -14.58
N GLN A 81 2.54 -10.10 -15.47
CA GLN A 81 1.23 -9.75 -16.04
C GLN A 81 0.10 -9.84 -15.00
N VAL A 82 0.20 -10.78 -14.06
CA VAL A 82 -0.76 -10.88 -12.95
C VAL A 82 -0.65 -9.66 -12.05
N LEU A 83 0.57 -9.28 -11.62
CA LEU A 83 0.76 -8.11 -10.77
C LEU A 83 0.38 -6.80 -11.49
N LYS A 84 0.64 -6.70 -12.78
CA LYS A 84 0.28 -5.51 -13.56
C LYS A 84 -1.24 -5.37 -13.73
N ASN A 85 -1.93 -6.43 -14.14
CA ASN A 85 -3.30 -6.32 -14.66
C ASN A 85 -4.38 -6.79 -13.67
N ASN A 86 -4.07 -7.70 -12.74
CA ASN A 86 -5.04 -8.20 -11.76
C ASN A 86 -4.93 -7.39 -10.47
N ALA A 87 -5.87 -6.46 -10.27
CA ALA A 87 -5.90 -5.57 -9.13
C ALA A 87 -5.91 -6.30 -7.77
N CYS A 88 -6.65 -7.41 -7.67
CA CYS A 88 -6.75 -8.17 -6.42
C CYS A 88 -5.45 -8.90 -6.09
N ALA A 89 -4.84 -9.54 -7.09
CA ALA A 89 -3.53 -10.16 -6.93
C ALA A 89 -2.46 -9.12 -6.54
N ASN A 90 -2.50 -7.95 -7.17
CA ASN A 90 -1.60 -6.85 -6.86
C ASN A 90 -1.77 -6.35 -5.42
N VAL A 91 -3.02 -6.14 -4.96
CA VAL A 91 -3.28 -5.68 -3.59
C VAL A 91 -2.82 -6.69 -2.54
N ILE A 92 -3.03 -8.00 -2.79
CA ILE A 92 -2.56 -9.06 -1.90
C ILE A 92 -1.02 -9.08 -1.86
N ALA A 93 -0.36 -9.03 -3.02
CA ALA A 93 1.09 -9.02 -3.11
C ALA A 93 1.72 -7.77 -2.48
N GLY A 94 1.17 -6.57 -2.73
CA GLY A 94 1.62 -5.33 -2.11
C GLY A 94 1.45 -5.34 -0.60
N THR A 95 0.33 -5.87 -0.09
CA THR A 95 0.13 -6.02 1.35
C THR A 95 1.15 -6.99 1.98
N TRP A 96 1.53 -8.06 1.27
CA TRP A 96 2.62 -8.94 1.70
C TRP A 96 3.97 -8.21 1.78
N VAL A 97 4.32 -7.39 0.78
CA VAL A 97 5.55 -6.58 0.80
C VAL A 97 5.55 -5.67 2.03
N PHE A 98 4.44 -4.97 2.27
CA PHE A 98 4.29 -4.10 3.44
C PHE A 98 4.43 -4.85 4.76
N THR A 99 3.84 -6.05 4.86
CA THR A 99 3.94 -6.90 6.05
C THR A 99 5.37 -7.33 6.34
N ARG A 100 6.19 -7.58 5.30
CA ARG A 100 7.62 -7.87 5.47
C ARG A 100 8.36 -6.66 6.04
N CYS A 101 8.10 -5.47 5.52
CA CYS A 101 8.66 -4.25 6.06
C CYS A 101 8.20 -4.00 7.50
N LEU A 102 6.93 -4.24 7.82
CA LEU A 102 6.41 -4.12 9.18
C LEU A 102 7.09 -5.10 10.15
N ALA A 103 7.29 -6.35 9.74
CA ALA A 103 7.98 -7.33 10.55
C ALA A 103 9.44 -6.95 10.85
N GLN A 104 10.11 -6.26 9.93
CA GLN A 104 11.50 -5.84 10.12
C GLN A 104 11.63 -4.52 10.88
N THR A 105 10.63 -3.64 10.81
CA THR A 105 10.71 -2.26 11.36
C THR A 105 9.90 -2.05 12.63
N GLY A 106 8.89 -2.89 12.89
CA GLY A 106 8.02 -2.79 14.06
C GLY A 106 7.10 -1.56 14.11
N ASN A 107 7.18 -0.65 13.13
CA ASN A 107 6.47 0.64 13.12
C ASN A 107 5.88 0.89 11.72
N VAL A 108 4.62 1.32 11.65
CA VAL A 108 3.89 1.54 10.39
C VAL A 108 4.52 2.61 9.48
N LEU A 109 5.09 3.68 10.03
CA LEU A 109 5.75 4.76 9.26
C LEU A 109 7.09 4.29 8.69
N ASN A 110 7.86 3.55 9.49
CA ASN A 110 9.10 2.93 9.02
C ASN A 110 8.82 1.79 8.03
N ALA A 111 7.73 1.06 8.20
CA ALA A 111 7.27 0.07 7.24
C ALA A 111 6.91 0.72 5.90
N ALA A 112 6.27 1.90 5.91
CA ALA A 112 6.00 2.66 4.70
C ALA A 112 7.29 3.19 4.04
N ALA A 113 8.27 3.64 4.84
CA ALA A 113 9.59 4.02 4.32
C ALA A 113 10.30 2.84 3.64
N CYS A 114 10.28 1.67 4.29
CA CYS A 114 10.84 0.43 3.76
C CYS A 114 10.07 -0.04 2.51
N TYR A 115 8.74 0.13 2.47
CA TYR A 115 7.93 -0.23 1.32
C TYR A 115 8.33 0.56 0.08
N ASN A 116 8.55 1.87 0.24
CA ASN A 116 8.91 2.76 -0.86
C ASN A 116 10.34 2.58 -1.36
N ALA A 117 11.30 2.40 -0.46
CA ALA A 117 12.73 2.52 -0.82
C ALA A 117 13.59 1.33 -0.38
N GLY A 118 12.97 0.30 0.20
CA GLY A 118 13.69 -0.81 0.85
C GLY A 118 14.34 -0.39 2.18
N MET A 119 14.88 -1.38 2.91
CA MET A 119 15.45 -1.17 4.24
C MET A 119 16.58 -0.14 4.25
N SER A 120 17.56 -0.26 3.34
CA SER A 120 18.68 0.68 3.25
C SER A 120 18.30 2.05 2.71
N GLY A 121 17.15 2.16 2.02
CA GLY A 121 16.67 3.39 1.39
C GLY A 121 15.67 4.17 2.23
N MET A 122 15.31 3.69 3.42
CA MET A 122 14.33 4.36 4.30
C MET A 122 14.61 5.86 4.51
N PRO A 123 15.87 6.33 4.72
CA PRO A 123 16.13 7.77 4.85
C PRO A 123 15.66 8.59 3.64
N ILE A 124 15.74 8.04 2.43
CA ILE A 124 15.29 8.70 1.19
C ILE A 124 13.77 8.85 1.19
N ALA A 125 13.03 7.83 1.62
CA ALA A 125 11.57 7.88 1.71
C ALA A 125 11.07 8.90 2.76
N TRP A 126 11.88 9.13 3.80
CA TRP A 126 11.63 10.21 4.75
C TRP A 126 11.94 11.59 4.14
N GLN A 127 13.10 11.73 3.49
CA GLN A 127 13.55 13.00 2.89
C GLN A 127 12.68 13.46 1.71
N ASN A 128 12.20 12.53 0.87
CA ASN A 128 11.36 12.83 -0.30
C ASN A 128 9.85 12.99 0.05
N GLY A 129 9.52 12.93 1.34
CA GLY A 129 8.17 13.12 1.84
C GLY A 129 7.19 11.97 1.61
N TYR A 130 7.63 10.79 1.14
CA TYR A 130 6.76 9.62 0.98
C TYR A 130 6.07 9.25 2.30
N VAL A 131 6.83 9.19 3.39
CA VAL A 131 6.29 8.86 4.72
C VAL A 131 5.32 9.93 5.23
N ALA A 132 5.62 11.20 4.97
CA ALA A 132 4.74 12.31 5.35
C ALA A 132 3.39 12.24 4.64
N ARG A 133 3.37 11.94 3.34
CA ARG A 133 2.13 11.74 2.57
C ARG A 133 1.34 10.53 3.06
N PHE A 134 2.02 9.41 3.32
CA PHE A 134 1.40 8.21 3.90
C PHE A 134 0.75 8.51 5.26
N ALA A 135 1.47 9.19 6.16
CA ALA A 135 0.95 9.60 7.47
C ALA A 135 -0.27 10.52 7.34
N ALA A 136 -0.24 11.47 6.39
CA ALA A 136 -1.36 12.37 6.12
C ALA A 136 -2.61 11.60 5.65
N HIS A 137 -2.45 10.53 4.84
CA HIS A 137 -3.57 9.66 4.46
C HIS A 137 -4.20 8.90 5.65
N LEU A 138 -3.44 8.71 6.73
CA LEU A 138 -3.90 8.15 8.00
C LEU A 138 -4.44 9.21 8.97
N GLY A 139 -4.34 10.50 8.64
CA GLY A 139 -4.68 11.60 9.55
C GLY A 139 -3.70 11.76 10.70
N LEU A 140 -2.48 11.24 10.57
CA LEU A 140 -1.43 11.36 11.57
C LEU A 140 -0.67 12.67 11.38
N GLN A 141 -0.26 13.28 12.50
CA GLN A 141 0.68 14.40 12.52
C GLN A 141 2.04 13.85 12.95
N ILE A 142 3.08 14.07 12.15
CA ILE A 142 4.45 13.69 12.51
C ILE A 142 5.05 14.86 13.32
N GLN A 143 5.17 14.70 14.63
CA GLN A 143 5.85 15.68 15.48
C GLN A 143 7.38 15.50 15.33
N ASN A 144 8.13 16.59 15.16
CA ASN A 144 9.60 16.63 15.04
C ASN A 144 10.22 15.82 13.88
N GLY A 145 10.00 16.22 12.62
CA GLY A 145 10.87 15.77 11.52
C GLY A 145 12.19 16.58 11.47
N PRO A 146 13.19 16.15 10.68
CA PRO A 146 13.93 14.90 10.70
C PRO A 146 15.19 15.05 11.60
N THR A 147 15.06 14.77 12.89
CA THR A 147 16.21 14.43 13.76
C THR A 147 15.66 13.51 14.81
N HIS A 148 16.13 12.26 14.81
CA HIS A 148 15.93 11.20 15.81
C HIS A 148 14.72 11.37 16.74
N GLN A 149 13.77 10.44 16.71
CA GLN A 149 13.47 9.56 17.85
C GLN A 149 12.33 8.60 17.49
N GLU A 150 12.57 7.33 17.81
CA GLU A 150 11.58 6.27 17.92
C GLU A 150 10.46 6.66 18.89
N GLU A 151 9.26 6.86 18.37
CA GLU A 151 8.07 6.52 19.14
C GLU A 151 7.17 5.66 18.25
N ALA A 152 7.03 4.40 18.65
CA ALA A 152 6.32 3.38 17.92
C ALA A 152 4.83 3.70 17.92
N ILE A 153 4.23 3.93 16.75
CA ILE A 153 2.77 3.81 16.60
C ILE A 153 2.49 2.31 16.50
N PRO A 154 1.88 1.68 17.51
CA PRO A 154 1.63 0.24 17.49
C PRO A 154 0.61 -0.09 16.41
N ALA A 155 0.83 -1.22 15.73
CA ALA A 155 -0.17 -1.79 14.84
C ALA A 155 -1.46 -2.05 15.64
N GLY A 156 -2.54 -1.32 15.32
CA GLY A 156 -3.84 -1.46 15.99
C GLY A 156 -4.38 -0.22 16.72
N LEU A 157 -3.65 0.90 16.78
CA LEU A 157 -4.20 2.10 17.44
C LEU A 157 -5.33 2.74 16.61
N VAL A 158 -6.55 2.74 17.14
CA VAL A 158 -7.67 3.54 16.63
C VAL A 158 -7.31 5.01 16.88
N VAL A 159 -7.07 5.77 15.81
CA VAL A 159 -6.87 7.21 15.89
C VAL A 159 -8.22 7.82 16.22
N LEU A 160 -8.40 8.26 17.45
CA LEU A 160 -9.55 9.08 17.82
C LEU A 160 -9.42 10.40 17.06
N LYS A 161 -10.37 10.70 16.18
CA LYS A 161 -10.46 12.01 15.53
C LYS A 161 -10.41 13.09 16.62
N GLY A 162 -9.44 13.99 16.53
CA GLY A 162 -9.42 15.21 17.34
C GLY A 162 -10.76 15.93 17.18
N GLN A 163 -11.51 16.01 18.27
CA GLN A 163 -12.69 16.85 18.38
C GLN A 163 -12.20 18.29 18.19
N ARG A 164 -12.66 18.95 17.13
CA ARG A 164 -12.50 20.39 17.01
C ARG A 164 -13.62 21.01 17.85
N ASN A 165 -13.22 21.80 18.85
CA ASN A 165 -14.08 22.65 19.66
C ASN A 165 -14.91 23.60 18.78
#